data_AF-A0A432U9Z0-F1
#
_entry.id   AF-A0A432U9Z0-F1
#
_cell.length_a   1.000
_cell.length_b   1.000
_cell.length_c   1.000
_cell.angle_alpha   90.00
_cell.angle_beta   90.00
_cell.angle_gamma   90.00
#
_symmetry.space_group_name_H-M   'P 1'
#
loop_
_entity.id
_entity.type
_entity.pdbx_description
1 polymer ?
#
loop_
_entity_poly.entity_id
_entity_poly.type
_entity_poly.pdbx_seq_one_letter_code
_entity_poly.pdbx_strand_id
1 'polypeptide(L)'
;MRRNPLWNLVFLVIMIIALLLARYYRVEKKRTLLSRYPLYSPAGVKVGEVSFWNEDSRKEILRIELWEKPPEPLYVVVYSSEGMGRSLGRMQGALFVHSLEPSLRSWRWAALKLQGVRSDRVYAEFHWEAPRGPTS
;
A
#
# COMPACT_ATOMS: atom_id res chain seq x y z
N MET A 1 -15.75 -32.08 50.83
CA MET A 1 -15.19 -30.79 50.35
C MET A 1 -16.19 -30.13 49.40
N ARG A 2 -17.00 -29.17 49.88
CA ARG A 2 -17.93 -28.42 49.02
C ARG A 2 -17.12 -27.41 48.21
N ARG A 3 -16.93 -27.66 46.91
CA ARG A 3 -16.31 -26.68 46.01
C ARG A 3 -17.21 -25.45 45.96
N ASN A 4 -16.66 -24.31 46.38
CA ASN A 4 -17.40 -23.06 46.51
C ASN A 4 -17.80 -22.59 45.09
N PRO A 5 -19.11 -22.47 44.76
CA PRO A 5 -19.58 -22.19 43.41
C PRO A 5 -19.09 -20.83 42.87
N LEU A 6 -18.70 -19.91 43.77
CA LEU A 6 -18.07 -18.64 43.43
C LEU A 6 -16.76 -18.80 42.66
N TRP A 7 -15.95 -19.83 42.97
CA TRP A 7 -14.72 -20.09 42.24
C TRP A 7 -14.98 -20.51 40.79
N ASN A 8 -16.04 -21.29 40.55
CA ASN A 8 -16.42 -21.68 39.19
C ASN A 8 -16.89 -20.47 38.37
N LEU A 9 -17.61 -19.53 39.00
CA LEU A 9 -18.04 -18.28 38.36
C LEU A 9 -16.85 -17.40 37.97
N VAL A 10 -15.88 -17.24 38.89
CA VAL A 10 -14.66 -16.46 38.64
C VAL A 10 -13.86 -17.06 37.48
N PHE A 11 -13.68 -18.38 37.45
CA PHE A 11 -13.01 -19.06 36.33
C PHE A 11 -13.73 -18.86 35.01
N LEU A 12 -15.06 -18.92 35.00
CA LEU A 12 -15.86 -18.72 33.80
C LEU A 12 -15.73 -17.29 33.24
N VAL A 13 -15.72 -16.29 34.12
CA VAL A 13 -15.51 -14.87 33.74
C VAL A 13 -14.12 -14.67 33.15
N ILE A 14 -13.08 -15.21 33.79
CA ILE A 14 -11.70 -15.14 33.26
C ILE A 14 -11.62 -15.80 31.88
N MET A 15 -12.26 -16.96 31.69
CA MET A 15 -12.28 -17.65 30.41
C MET A 15 -12.97 -16.83 29.32
N ILE A 16 -14.10 -16.19 29.61
CA ILE A 16 -14.81 -15.30 28.67
C ILE A 16 -13.92 -14.11 28.29
N ILE A 17 -13.28 -13.46 29.27
CA ILE A 17 -12.38 -12.34 29.03
C ILE A 17 -11.19 -12.77 28.16
N ALA A 18 -10.59 -13.93 28.43
CA ALA A 18 -9.49 -14.48 27.64
C ALA A 18 -9.93 -14.77 26.19
N LEU A 19 -11.15 -15.28 25.99
CA LEU A 19 -11.70 -15.57 24.66
C LEU A 19 -11.99 -14.28 23.86
N LEU A 20 -12.48 -13.24 24.54
CA LEU A 20 -12.68 -11.92 23.95
C LEU A 20 -11.34 -11.26 23.60
N LEU A 21 -10.33 -11.34 24.46
CA LEU A 21 -8.97 -10.89 24.16
C LEU A 21 -8.40 -11.66 22.96
N ALA A 22 -8.48 -12.99 22.94
CA ALA A 22 -7.97 -13.80 21.84
C ALA A 22 -8.63 -13.43 20.51
N ARG A 23 -9.95 -13.15 20.51
CA ARG A 23 -10.67 -12.67 19.32
C ARG A 23 -10.21 -11.27 18.91
N TYR A 24 -9.97 -10.38 19.87
CA TYR A 24 -9.48 -9.03 19.62
C TYR A 24 -8.07 -9.05 19.01
N TYR A 25 -7.16 -9.87 19.54
CA TYR A 25 -5.78 -9.99 19.05
C TYR A 25 -5.65 -10.77 17.72
N ARG A 26 -6.66 -11.55 17.31
CA ARG A 26 -6.58 -12.34 16.06
C ARG A 26 -6.72 -11.51 14.78
N VAL A 27 -6.89 -10.19 14.86
CA VAL A 27 -7.06 -9.29 13.71
C VAL A 27 -5.81 -8.44 13.45
N GLU A 28 -4.62 -9.01 13.66
CA GLU A 28 -3.42 -8.50 13.02
C GLU A 28 -3.46 -8.90 11.54
N LYS A 29 -4.01 -8.00 10.71
CA LYS A 29 -4.02 -8.17 9.26
C LYS A 29 -2.58 -8.33 8.77
N LYS A 30 -2.25 -9.50 8.21
CA LYS A 30 -0.92 -9.78 7.68
C LYS A 30 -0.75 -9.01 6.37
N ARG A 31 0.05 -7.95 6.40
CA ARG A 31 0.47 -7.23 5.19
C ARG A 31 1.70 -7.91 4.61
N THR A 32 1.58 -8.40 3.39
CA THR A 32 2.70 -9.02 2.67
C THR A 32 3.18 -8.07 1.58
N LEU A 33 4.48 -7.76 1.56
CA LEU A 33 5.08 -6.98 0.47
C LEU A 33 5.09 -7.84 -0.80
N LEU A 34 4.47 -7.35 -1.87
CA LEU A 34 4.46 -8.01 -3.17
C LEU A 34 5.68 -7.60 -4.00
N SER A 35 5.91 -6.30 -4.10
CA SER A 35 7.00 -5.74 -4.90
C SER A 35 7.37 -4.34 -4.43
N ARG A 36 8.59 -3.92 -4.78
CA ARG A 36 9.14 -2.62 -4.45
C ARG A 36 10.01 -2.14 -5.60
N TYR A 37 9.83 -0.88 -5.98
CA TYR A 37 10.54 -0.24 -7.08
C TYR A 37 11.04 1.14 -6.68
N PRO A 38 12.24 1.53 -7.11
CA PRO A 38 12.73 2.89 -6.94
C PRO A 38 11.92 3.88 -7.80
N LEU A 39 11.72 5.09 -7.28
CA LEU A 39 11.23 6.25 -8.02
C LEU A 39 12.40 7.16 -8.36
N TYR A 40 12.40 7.67 -9.59
CA TYR A 40 13.43 8.59 -10.07
C TYR A 40 12.81 9.91 -10.47
N SER A 41 13.53 11.01 -10.24
CA SER A 41 13.21 12.29 -10.86
C SER A 41 13.49 12.25 -12.36
N PRO A 42 12.96 13.21 -13.16
CA PRO A 42 13.32 13.32 -14.57
C PRO A 42 14.82 13.52 -14.82
N ALA A 43 15.58 13.95 -13.81
CA ALA A 43 17.03 14.07 -13.85
C ALA A 43 17.77 12.74 -13.52
N GLY A 44 17.05 11.63 -13.34
CA GLY A 44 17.60 10.32 -13.01
C GLY A 44 18.01 10.15 -11.54
N VAL A 45 17.70 11.10 -10.67
CA VAL A 45 18.02 11.02 -9.24
C VAL A 45 16.97 10.17 -8.54
N LYS A 46 17.37 9.17 -7.75
CA LYS A 46 16.42 8.42 -6.93
C LYS A 46 15.82 9.37 -5.88
N VAL A 47 14.49 9.43 -5.80
CA VAL A 47 13.76 10.36 -4.90
C VAL A 47 12.84 9.65 -3.93
N GLY A 48 12.66 8.34 -4.08
CA GLY A 48 11.77 7.56 -3.24
C GLY A 48 11.60 6.13 -3.72
N GLU A 49 10.56 5.48 -3.23
CA GLU A 49 10.18 4.11 -3.55
C GLU A 49 8.66 3.97 -3.67
N VAL A 50 8.25 3.14 -4.62
CA VAL A 50 6.89 2.62 -4.76
C VAL A 50 6.90 1.19 -4.25
N SER A 51 5.93 0.83 -3.43
CA SER A 51 5.74 -0.54 -2.94
C SER A 51 4.29 -0.97 -3.07
N PHE A 52 4.11 -2.24 -3.41
CA PHE A 52 2.81 -2.88 -3.51
C PHE A 52 2.70 -3.89 -2.39
N TRP A 53 1.61 -3.82 -1.64
CA TRP A 53 1.33 -4.70 -0.50
C TRP A 53 0.02 -5.43 -0.74
N ASN A 54 -0.09 -6.65 -0.24
CA ASN A 54 -1.36 -7.37 -0.17
C ASN A 54 -1.87 -7.35 1.28
N GLU A 55 -3.10 -6.92 1.48
CA GLU A 55 -3.83 -7.03 2.74
C GLU A 55 -4.94 -8.08 2.55
N ASP A 56 -4.79 -9.22 3.23
CA ASP A 56 -5.75 -10.34 3.26
C ASP A 56 -6.21 -10.85 1.87
N SER A 57 -5.25 -11.20 1.01
CA SER A 57 -5.42 -11.93 -0.27
C SER A 57 -6.27 -11.28 -1.37
N ARG A 58 -6.98 -10.18 -1.09
CA ARG A 58 -7.91 -9.55 -2.04
C ARG A 58 -7.74 -8.04 -2.22
N LYS A 59 -6.88 -7.39 -1.43
CA LYS A 59 -6.65 -5.94 -1.54
C LYS A 59 -5.17 -5.66 -1.76
N GLU A 60 -4.86 -5.15 -2.95
CA GLU A 60 -3.55 -4.56 -3.22
C GLU A 60 -3.53 -3.12 -2.70
N ILE A 61 -2.45 -2.74 -2.04
CA ILE A 61 -2.21 -1.40 -1.53
C ILE A 61 -0.97 -0.86 -2.22
N LEU A 62 -1.13 0.26 -2.90
CA LEU A 62 -0.03 1.07 -3.40
C LEU A 62 0.45 1.98 -2.26
N ARG A 63 1.75 1.94 -1.98
CA ARG A 63 2.43 2.86 -1.07
C ARG A 63 3.56 3.54 -1.82
N ILE A 64 3.57 4.86 -1.81
CA ILE A 64 4.62 5.71 -2.39
C ILE A 64 5.28 6.48 -1.25
N GLU A 65 6.58 6.37 -1.14
CA GLU A 65 7.37 7.01 -0.10
C GLU A 65 8.53 7.78 -0.74
N LEU A 66 8.48 9.11 -0.65
CA LEU A 66 9.54 10.01 -1.05
C LEU A 66 10.50 10.24 0.12
N TRP A 67 11.77 10.44 -0.18
CA TRP A 67 12.78 10.74 0.85
C TRP A 67 12.61 12.14 1.44
N GLU A 68 12.16 13.07 0.62
CA GLU A 68 11.88 14.44 1.02
C GLU A 68 10.42 14.80 0.75
N LYS A 69 9.89 15.74 1.54
CA LYS A 69 8.56 16.28 1.31
C LYS A 69 8.57 17.08 0.00
N PRO A 70 7.62 16.83 -0.93
CA PRO A 70 7.58 17.58 -2.16
C PRO A 70 7.25 19.06 -1.90
N PRO A 71 7.80 19.98 -2.71
CA PRO A 71 7.62 21.43 -2.52
C PRO A 71 6.17 21.89 -2.77
N GLU A 72 5.36 21.06 -3.42
CA GLU A 72 3.94 21.26 -3.65
C GLU A 72 3.17 19.94 -3.59
N PRO A 73 1.83 19.96 -3.49
CA PRO A 73 1.01 18.77 -3.63
C PRO A 73 1.20 18.11 -5.00
N LEU A 74 1.23 16.79 -5.05
CA LEU A 74 1.43 16.01 -6.27
C LEU A 74 0.19 15.17 -6.58
N TYR A 75 -0.21 15.09 -7.84
CA TYR A 75 -1.11 14.07 -8.34
C TYR A 75 -0.35 12.77 -8.55
N VAL A 76 -0.94 11.67 -8.06
CA VAL A 76 -0.44 10.33 -8.31
C VAL A 76 -1.17 9.79 -9.52
N VAL A 77 -0.49 9.73 -10.66
CA VAL A 77 -1.07 9.28 -11.92
C VAL A 77 -0.44 7.96 -12.32
N VAL A 78 -1.27 6.94 -12.55
CA VAL A 78 -0.83 5.64 -13.05
C VAL A 78 -1.23 5.51 -14.50
N TYR A 79 -0.34 4.95 -15.31
CA TYR A 79 -0.55 4.73 -16.73
C TYR A 79 -0.64 3.24 -17.00
N SER A 80 -1.69 2.81 -17.70
CA SER A 80 -1.80 1.44 -18.20
C SER A 80 -0.80 1.18 -19.34
N SER A 81 -0.58 -0.10 -19.67
CA SER A 81 0.16 -0.49 -20.88
C SER A 81 -0.43 0.05 -22.18
N GLU A 82 -1.72 0.40 -22.17
CA GLU A 82 -2.42 1.02 -23.30
C GLU A 82 -2.22 2.56 -23.35
N GLY A 83 -1.46 3.12 -22.41
CA GLY A 83 -1.16 4.56 -22.36
C GLY A 83 -2.23 5.43 -21.70
N MET A 84 -3.30 4.84 -21.15
CA MET A 84 -4.34 5.60 -20.45
C MET A 84 -3.90 5.96 -19.03
N GLY A 85 -3.86 7.27 -18.72
CA GLY A 85 -3.56 7.78 -17.39
C GLY A 85 -4.79 7.87 -16.50
N ARG A 86 -4.71 7.34 -15.26
CA ARG A 86 -5.74 7.52 -14.22
C ARG A 86 -5.11 8.12 -12.97
N SER A 87 -5.72 9.19 -12.45
CA SER A 87 -5.32 9.75 -11.17
C SER A 87 -5.86 8.89 -10.02
N LEU A 88 -4.99 8.48 -9.10
CA LEU A 88 -5.35 7.76 -7.88
C LEU A 88 -5.63 8.72 -6.71
N GLY A 89 -5.20 9.98 -6.83
CA GLY A 89 -5.42 11.00 -5.80
C GLY A 89 -4.29 12.01 -5.69
N ARG A 90 -4.33 12.77 -4.59
CA ARG A 90 -3.38 13.85 -4.30
C ARG A 90 -2.52 13.51 -3.09
N MET A 91 -1.21 13.54 -3.27
CA MET A 91 -0.18 13.42 -2.25
C MET A 91 0.21 14.82 -1.74
N GLN A 92 0.21 15.03 -0.42
CA GLN A 92 0.58 16.31 0.20
C GLN A 92 1.83 16.24 1.09
N GLY A 93 2.33 15.03 1.33
CA GLY A 93 3.50 14.76 2.17
C GLY A 93 4.47 13.83 1.47
N ALA A 94 5.42 13.27 2.23
CA ALA A 94 6.39 12.30 1.73
C ALA A 94 5.79 10.88 1.57
N LEU A 95 4.61 10.61 2.13
CA LEU A 95 3.95 9.30 2.04
C LEU A 95 2.58 9.42 1.39
N PHE A 96 2.28 8.51 0.46
CA PHE A 96 0.95 8.31 -0.11
C PHE A 96 0.59 6.83 -0.05
N VAL A 97 -0.62 6.52 0.40
CA VAL A 97 -1.13 5.14 0.51
C VAL A 97 -2.51 5.09 -0.11
N HIS A 98 -2.72 4.15 -1.02
CA HIS A 98 -4.00 3.97 -1.71
C HIS A 98 -4.33 2.50 -1.90
N SER A 99 -5.58 2.12 -1.60
CA SER A 99 -6.08 0.77 -1.89
C SER A 99 -6.46 0.69 -3.36
N LEU A 100 -5.92 -0.28 -4.08
CA LEU A 100 -6.21 -0.49 -5.49
C LEU A 100 -7.49 -1.29 -5.66
N GLU A 101 -8.36 -0.81 -6.56
CA GLU A 101 -9.51 -1.57 -7.00
C GLU A 101 -9.06 -2.84 -7.75
N PRO A 102 -9.85 -3.93 -7.74
CA PRO A 102 -9.53 -5.15 -8.50
C PRO A 102 -9.34 -4.94 -10.00
N SER A 103 -9.89 -3.85 -10.55
CA SER A 103 -9.74 -3.42 -11.95
C SER A 103 -8.37 -2.79 -12.25
N LEU A 104 -7.66 -2.34 -11.20
CA LEU A 104 -6.40 -1.60 -11.22
C LEU A 104 -5.24 -2.42 -10.62
N ARG A 105 -5.20 -3.74 -10.90
CA ARG A 105 -4.09 -4.57 -10.43
C ARG A 105 -2.74 -4.09 -10.98
N SER A 106 -1.72 -4.18 -10.13
CA SER A 106 -0.34 -3.73 -10.39
C SER A 106 0.26 -4.23 -11.72
N TRP A 107 -0.08 -5.44 -12.18
CA TRP A 107 0.43 -6.01 -13.44
C TRP A 107 -0.04 -5.31 -14.71
N ARG A 108 -1.10 -4.49 -14.65
CA ARG A 108 -1.63 -3.76 -15.81
C ARG A 108 -0.96 -2.40 -16.04
N TRP A 109 -0.12 -1.97 -15.11
CA TRP A 109 0.46 -0.64 -15.11
C TRP A 109 1.81 -0.65 -15.82
N ALA A 110 2.01 0.28 -16.73
CA ALA A 110 3.29 0.49 -17.41
C ALA A 110 4.10 1.61 -16.76
N ALA A 111 3.46 2.59 -16.12
CA ALA A 111 4.18 3.66 -15.44
C ALA A 111 3.38 4.29 -14.30
N LEU A 112 4.10 4.97 -13.41
CA LEU A 112 3.57 5.86 -12.38
C LEU A 112 4.29 7.19 -12.49
N LYS A 113 3.55 8.30 -12.50
CA LYS A 113 4.09 9.66 -12.48
C LYS A 113 3.52 10.45 -11.31
N LEU A 114 4.39 11.21 -10.65
CA LEU A 114 4.04 12.19 -9.65
C LEU A 114 4.10 13.58 -10.27
N GLN A 115 2.95 14.20 -10.46
CA GLN A 115 2.79 15.46 -11.20
C GLN A 115 2.40 16.60 -10.27
N GLY A 116 3.08 17.74 -10.35
CA GLY A 116 2.79 18.92 -9.54
C GLY A 116 1.39 19.44 -9.79
N VAL A 117 0.61 19.66 -8.73
CA VAL A 117 -0.77 20.14 -8.86
C VAL A 117 -0.83 21.59 -9.34
N ARG A 118 0.18 22.42 -9.01
CA ARG A 118 0.23 23.83 -9.42
C ARG A 118 1.11 24.04 -10.65
N SER A 119 2.26 23.37 -10.68
CA SER A 119 3.26 23.58 -11.75
C SER A 119 3.08 22.69 -12.97
N ASP A 120 2.25 21.65 -12.86
CA ASP A 120 2.11 20.58 -13.86
C ASP A 120 3.41 19.80 -14.17
N ARG A 121 4.48 20.03 -13.40
CA ARG A 121 5.79 19.41 -13.61
C ARG A 121 5.80 17.97 -13.10
N VAL A 122 6.53 17.09 -13.78
CA VAL A 122 6.80 15.74 -13.27
C VAL A 122 7.93 15.81 -12.25
N TYR A 123 7.67 15.36 -11.03
CA TYR A 123 8.65 15.31 -9.94
C TYR A 123 9.34 13.96 -9.83
N ALA A 124 8.58 12.89 -10.09
CA ALA A 124 9.09 11.54 -10.08
C ALA A 124 8.32 10.67 -11.08
N GLU A 125 9.01 9.71 -11.66
CA GLU A 125 8.40 8.67 -12.48
C GLU A 125 9.04 7.31 -12.21
N PHE A 126 8.23 6.29 -12.43
CA PHE A 126 8.63 4.90 -12.39
C PHE A 126 8.01 4.21 -13.60
N HIS A 127 8.83 3.46 -14.34
CA HIS A 127 8.41 2.67 -15.49
C HIS A 127 8.51 1.20 -15.13
N TRP A 128 7.42 0.47 -15.35
CA TRP A 128 7.38 -0.97 -15.24
C TRP A 128 7.95 -1.54 -16.53
N GLU A 129 9.19 -2.02 -16.49
CA GLU A 129 9.64 -2.93 -17.55
C GLU A 129 8.85 -4.22 -17.37
N ALA A 130 7.84 -4.45 -18.24
CA ALA A 130 7.29 -5.78 -18.39
C ALA A 130 8.47 -6.73 -18.65
N PRO A 131 8.51 -7.93 -18.04
CA PRO A 131 9.56 -8.88 -18.33
C PRO A 131 9.58 -9.07 -19.85
N ARG A 132 10.65 -8.59 -20.50
CA ARG A 132 10.86 -8.85 -21.91
C ARG A 132 10.97 -10.36 -21.99
N GLY A 133 9.93 -11.02 -22.48
CA GLY A 133 9.99 -12.44 -22.79
C GLY A 133 11.22 -12.69 -23.66
N PRO A 134 11.86 -13.85 -23.56
CA PRO A 134 13.07 -14.13 -24.31
C PRO A 134 12.78 -13.91 -25.80
N THR A 135 13.49 -12.96 -26.40
CA THR A 135 13.59 -12.82 -27.85
C THR A 135 14.25 -14.09 -28.38
N SER A 136 13.44 -14.98 -28.95
CA SER A 136 13.88 -16.08 -29.82
C SER A 136 13.87 -15.61 -31.27
#